data_AF-A0A8E2WGD9-F1
#
_entry.id   AF-A0A8E2WGD9-F1
#
_cell.length_a   1.000
_cell.length_b   1.000
_cell.length_c   1.000
_cell.angle_alpha   90.00
_cell.angle_beta   90.00
_cell.angle_gamma   90.00
#
_symmetry.space_group_name_H-M   'P 1'
#
loop_
_entity.id
_entity.type
_entity.pdbx_description
1 polymer ?
#
loop_
_entity_poly.entity_id
_entity_poly.type
_entity_poly.pdbx_seq_one_letter_code
_entity_poly.pdbx_strand_id
1 'polypeptide(L)' 'MRFPDAVAEIRRSLGLTQEQFAEITGTTKRQVAEIETGKANPTVETLQRIAGLFGFSLGFVPRKSSEMQAPKM' A
#
# COMPACT_ATOMS: atom_id res chain seq x y z
N MET A 1 7.83 2.37 7.57
CA MET A 1 6.56 1.62 7.46
C MET A 1 6.58 0.87 6.14
N ARG A 2 6.22 -0.42 6.10
CA ARG A 2 6.07 -1.17 4.85
C ARG A 2 4.66 -0.93 4.30
N PHE A 3 4.49 -1.08 2.98
CA PHE A 3 3.25 -0.72 2.29
C PHE A 3 1.97 -1.39 2.85
N PRO A 4 1.93 -2.73 3.08
CA PRO A 4 0.75 -3.39 3.67
C PRO A 4 0.33 -2.83 5.03
N ASP A 5 1.30 -2.67 5.93
CA ASP A 5 1.09 -2.17 7.29
C ASP A 5 0.60 -0.71 7.26
N ALA A 6 1.16 0.09 6.35
CA ALA A 6 0.79 1.49 6.18
C ALA A 6 -0.68 1.64 5.79
N VAL A 7 -1.15 0.86 4.83
CA VAL A 7 -2.56 0.91 4.39
C VAL A 7 -3.50 0.57 5.55
N ALA A 8 -3.18 -0.49 6.30
CA ALA A 8 -4.00 -0.94 7.42
C ALA A 8 -4.03 0.07 8.58
N GLU A 9 -2.89 0.63 8.95
CA GLU A 9 -2.80 1.65 10.00
C GLU A 9 -3.56 2.90 9.64
N ILE A 10 -3.41 3.39 8.40
CA ILE A 10 -4.07 4.61 7.97
C ILE A 10 -5.60 4.41 7.95
N ARG A 11 -6.08 3.32 7.36
CA ARG A 11 -7.52 3.03 7.34
C ARG A 11 -8.11 3.02 8.76
N ARG A 12 -7.42 2.36 9.71
CA ARG A 12 -7.84 2.31 11.11
C ARG A 12 -7.80 3.68 11.78
N SER A 13 -6.80 4.52 11.48
CA SER A 13 -6.70 5.88 12.05
C SER A 13 -7.86 6.79 11.62
N LEU A 14 -8.45 6.52 10.45
CA LEU A 14 -9.63 7.21 9.93
C LEU A 14 -10.95 6.60 10.41
N GLY A 15 -10.92 5.54 11.23
CA GLY A 15 -12.14 4.86 11.71
C GLY A 15 -12.91 4.12 10.62
N LEU A 16 -12.29 3.81 9.48
CA LEU A 16 -12.96 3.22 8.33
C LEU A 16 -12.95 1.68 8.38
N THR A 17 -14.07 1.08 7.98
CA THR A 17 -14.12 -0.35 7.63
C THR A 17 -13.39 -0.61 6.31
N GLN A 18 -13.04 -1.88 6.03
CA GLN A 18 -12.44 -2.25 4.74
C GLN A 18 -13.38 -1.97 3.56
N GLU A 19 -14.71 -2.10 3.76
CA GLU A 19 -15.72 -1.79 2.73
C GLU A 19 -15.69 -0.29 2.38
N GLN A 20 -15.78 0.59 3.39
CA GLN A 20 -15.75 2.04 3.18
C GLN A 20 -14.44 2.50 2.55
N PHE A 21 -13.32 1.91 2.97
CA PHE A 21 -12.02 2.21 2.39
C PHE A 21 -11.93 1.77 0.93
N ALA A 22 -12.53 0.62 0.59
CA ALA A 22 -12.60 0.12 -0.77
C ALA A 22 -13.41 1.07 -1.67
N GLU A 23 -14.56 1.56 -1.20
CA GLU A 23 -15.38 2.56 -1.90
C GLU A 23 -14.59 3.84 -2.20
N ILE A 24 -13.90 4.40 -1.20
CA ILE A 24 -13.11 5.62 -1.34
C ILE A 24 -11.94 5.43 -2.31
N THR A 25 -11.28 4.27 -2.28
CA THR A 25 -10.11 3.96 -3.12
C THR A 25 -10.48 3.47 -4.53
N GLY A 26 -11.77 3.22 -4.81
CA GLY A 26 -12.20 2.58 -6.05
C GLY A 26 -11.65 1.16 -6.19
N THR A 27 -11.57 0.42 -5.08
CA THR A 27 -11.15 -0.98 -5.01
C THR A 27 -12.26 -1.86 -4.43
N THR A 28 -12.02 -3.16 -4.32
CA THR A 28 -12.92 -4.09 -3.62
C THR A 28 -12.45 -4.34 -2.20
N LYS A 29 -13.37 -4.64 -1.28
CA LYS A 29 -13.03 -5.05 0.09
C LYS A 29 -12.05 -6.24 0.12
N ARG A 30 -12.21 -7.20 -0.80
CA ARG A 30 -11.25 -8.31 -0.98
C ARG A 30 -9.84 -7.78 -1.28
N GLN A 31 -9.70 -6.88 -2.24
CA GLN A 31 -8.40 -6.28 -2.57
C GLN A 31 -7.81 -5.51 -1.39
N VAL A 32 -8.62 -4.77 -0.63
CA VAL A 32 -8.16 -4.10 0.60
C VAL A 32 -7.62 -5.14 1.60
N ALA A 33 -8.34 -6.23 1.86
CA ALA A 33 -7.88 -7.27 2.76
C ALA A 33 -6.59 -7.96 2.27
N GLU A 34 -6.45 -8.20 0.96
CA GLU A 34 -5.23 -8.75 0.36
C GLU A 34 -4.06 -7.77 0.46
N ILE A 35 -4.30 -6.46 0.30
CA ILE A 35 -3.28 -5.43 0.47
C ILE A 35 -2.81 -5.39 1.93
N GLU A 36 -3.73 -5.34 2.89
CA GLU A 36 -3.41 -5.26 4.32
C GLU A 36 -2.72 -6.52 4.87
N THR A 37 -2.90 -7.67 4.21
CA THR A 37 -2.25 -8.93 4.57
C THR A 37 -0.99 -9.21 3.75
N GLY A 38 -0.58 -8.29 2.86
CA GLY A 38 0.60 -8.44 2.01
C GLY A 38 0.48 -9.51 0.91
N LYS A 39 -0.75 -9.96 0.61
CA LYS A 39 -1.06 -10.97 -0.42
C LYS A 39 -1.37 -10.37 -1.79
N ALA A 40 -1.67 -9.07 -1.85
CA ALA A 40 -1.97 -8.39 -3.10
C ALA A 40 -0.72 -8.02 -3.91
N ASN A 41 -0.87 -7.98 -5.23
CA ASN A 41 0.06 -7.33 -6.15
C ASN A 41 -0.67 -6.19 -6.90
N PRO A 42 -0.92 -5.03 -6.25
CA PRO A 42 -1.66 -3.93 -6.85
C PRO A 42 -0.90 -3.29 -8.02
N THR A 43 -1.63 -2.76 -8.99
CA THR A 43 -1.05 -1.96 -10.07
C THR A 43 -0.51 -0.63 -9.55
N VAL A 44 0.38 0.01 -10.30
CA VAL A 44 0.87 1.37 -10.00
C VAL A 44 -0.30 2.36 -9.88
N GLU A 45 -1.32 2.22 -10.72
CA GLU A 45 -2.52 3.07 -10.65
C GLU A 45 -3.27 2.91 -9.32
N THR A 46 -3.47 1.67 -8.85
CA THR A 46 -4.07 1.42 -7.54
C THR A 46 -3.22 2.02 -6.42
N LEU A 47 -1.89 1.87 -6.49
CA LEU A 47 -0.98 2.47 -5.54
C LEU A 47 -1.08 4.01 -5.54
N GLN A 48 -1.23 4.64 -6.70
CA GLN A 48 -1.38 6.10 -6.82
C GLN A 48 -2.69 6.58 -6.22
N ARG A 49 -3.81 5.89 -6.45
CA ARG A 49 -5.10 6.27 -5.83
C ARG A 49 -5.03 6.19 -4.32
N ILE A 50 -4.48 5.10 -3.79
CA ILE A 50 -4.30 4.91 -2.35
C ILE A 50 -3.37 6.01 -1.80
N ALA A 51 -2.22 6.25 -2.41
CA ALA A 51 -1.29 7.30 -1.99
C ALA A 51 -1.91 8.71 -2.04
N GLY A 52 -2.68 9.00 -3.09
CA GLY A 52 -3.32 10.29 -3.31
C GLY A 52 -4.35 10.67 -2.24
N LEU A 53 -5.07 9.69 -1.67
CA LEU A 53 -5.97 9.93 -0.53
C LEU A 53 -5.25 10.47 0.70
N PHE A 54 -3.95 10.23 0.79
CA PHE A 54 -3.12 10.62 1.93
C PHE A 54 -2.18 11.80 1.61
N GLY A 55 -2.35 12.42 0.43
CA GLY A 55 -1.46 13.49 -0.01
C GLY A 55 -0.05 13.02 -0.38
N PHE A 56 0.13 11.72 -0.63
CA PHE A 56 1.42 11.14 -1.04
C PHE A 56 1.50 10.94 -2.55
N SER A 57 2.73 11.00 -3.07
CA SER A 57 3.09 10.61 -4.43
C SER A 57 3.96 9.35 -4.42
N LEU A 58 3.93 8.58 -5.52
CA LEU A 58 4.84 7.45 -5.70
C LEU A 58 6.16 7.92 -6.33
N GLY A 59 7.27 7.35 -5.86
CA GLY A 59 8.59 7.64 -6.41
C GLY A 59 9.64 6.61 -6.00
N PHE A 60 10.81 6.70 -6.62
CA PHE A 60 11.95 5.88 -6.26
C PHE A 60 12.55 6.35 -4.93
N VAL A 61 12.85 5.40 -4.05
CA VAL A 61 13.56 5.65 -2.78
C VAL A 61 14.96 5.03 -2.90
N PRO A 62 16.04 5.77 -2.58
CA PRO A 62 17.39 5.21 -2.58
C PRO A 62 17.47 3.96 -1.68
N ARG A 63 18.04 2.86 -2.20
CA ARG A 63 18.30 1.68 -1.37
C ARG A 63 19.35 2.03 -0.32
N LYS A 64 19.12 1.64 0.93
CA LYS A 64 20.15 1.76 1.97
C LYS A 64 21.29 0.81 1.61
N SER A 65 22.53 1.28 1.76
CA SER A 65 23.77 0.58 1.36
C SER A 65 23.91 -0.83 1.94
N SER A 66 23.19 -1.14 3.02
CA SER A 66 23.18 -2.46 3.69
C SER A 66 22.35 -3.55 2.98
N GLU A 67 21.56 -3.23 1.96
CA GLU A 67 20.70 -4.21 1.24
C GLU A 67 21.32 -4.73 -0.07
N MET A 68 22.56 -4.34 -0.37
CA MET A 68 23.29 -4.82 -1.55
C MET A 68 23.93 -6.18 -1.28
N GLN A 69 23.13 -7.22 -1.02
CA GLN A 69 23.62 -8.58 -1.24
C GLN A 69 23.60 -8.82 -2.75
N ALA A 70 24.78 -9.10 -3.32
CA ALA A 70 24.95 -9.37 -4.73
C ALA A 70 23.99 -10.49 -5.20
N PRO A 71 23.47 -10.42 -6.43
CA PRO A 71 22.69 -11.52 -6.99
C PRO A 71 23.54 -12.80 -6.94
N LYS A 72 23.00 -13.86 -6.34
CA LYS A 72 23.58 -15.20 -6.49
C LYS A 72 23.48 -15.57 -7.97
N MET A 73 24.64 -15.66 -8.62
CA MET A 73 24.78 -16.30 -9.93
C MET A 73 24.52 -17.80 -9.82
#